data_AF-A0A2R5GY00-F1
#
_entry.id   AF-A0A2R5GY00-F1
#
_cell.length_a   1.000
_cell.length_b   1.000
_cell.length_c   1.000
_cell.angle_alpha   90.00
_cell.angle_beta   90.00
_cell.angle_gamma   90.00
#
_symmetry.space_group_name_H-M   'P 1'
#
loop_
_entity.id
_entity.type
_entity.pdbx_description
1 polymer ?
#
loop_
_entity_poly.entity_id
_entity_poly.type
_entity_poly.pdbx_seq_one_letter_code
_entity_poly.pdbx_strand_id
1 'polypeptide(L)'
;MIGYKHAQTFQAYFDSGTKAIAKLGSPSNSGTQAPTPFPTTAAPTPPTAQPTKSPTAAPTSYPTISCSSFDGRKGRCKNAENCLWDSSTRKCYDLSGDLPCSLLSLDLCETTDGCAWALIPEESKSAACYEVDDVPDPVDDMKTPSSCGNVNYEDAQALCEDMGLDLCLGSELVYADIKNTCNYDNKWVWSSTECGNGKYYQVHKNKMKVRCKKSSGKGGTRCC
;
A
#
# COMPACT_ATOMS: atom_id res chain seq x y z
N MET A 1 12.49 -13.46 -10.83
CA MET A 1 12.34 -14.79 -10.21
C MET A 1 11.75 -14.58 -8.83
N ILE A 2 10.44 -14.73 -8.70
CA ILE A 2 9.71 -14.57 -7.44
C ILE A 2 9.64 -15.96 -6.81
N GLY A 3 10.30 -16.12 -5.66
CA GLY A 3 10.34 -17.37 -4.91
C GLY A 3 9.26 -17.37 -3.84
N TYR A 4 8.11 -17.98 -4.13
CA TYR A 4 7.11 -18.31 -3.12
C TYR A 4 7.64 -19.44 -2.22
N LYS A 5 7.88 -19.14 -0.94
CA LYS A 5 8.16 -20.14 0.10
C LYS A 5 7.22 -19.94 1.29
N HIS A 6 5.95 -20.26 1.12
CA HIS A 6 5.08 -20.63 2.23
C HIS A 6 4.16 -21.76 1.78
N ALA A 7 4.71 -22.97 1.75
CA ALA A 7 3.92 -24.20 1.81
C ALA A 7 3.93 -24.63 3.28
N GLN A 8 2.85 -24.34 4.00
CA GLN A 8 2.65 -24.85 5.35
C GLN A 8 2.38 -26.35 5.27
N THR A 9 3.29 -27.12 5.88
CA THR A 9 3.15 -28.56 6.10
C THR A 9 2.08 -28.80 7.16
N PHE A 10 0.86 -29.11 6.73
CA PHE A 10 -0.20 -29.60 7.61
C PHE A 10 0.03 -31.09 7.87
N GLN A 11 0.85 -31.44 8.87
CA GLN A 11 0.92 -32.83 9.32
C GLN A 11 1.31 -32.92 10.80
N ALA A 12 0.31 -32.95 11.67
CA ALA A 12 0.24 -33.84 12.84
C ALA A 12 -0.93 -33.41 13.73
N TYR A 13 -2.07 -34.11 13.66
CA TYR A 13 -2.94 -34.36 14.82
C TYR A 13 -4.03 -35.36 14.43
N PHE A 14 -3.75 -36.66 14.54
CA PHE A 14 -4.78 -37.69 14.64
C PHE A 14 -4.24 -38.86 15.46
N ASP A 15 -4.38 -38.75 16.78
CA ASP A 15 -4.42 -39.91 17.68
C ASP A 15 -5.51 -39.65 18.73
N SER A 16 -6.73 -40.10 18.44
CA SER A 16 -7.72 -40.60 19.42
C SER A 16 -9.05 -40.95 18.74
N GLY A 17 -9.11 -42.16 18.17
CA GLY A 17 -10.25 -43.07 18.28
C GLY A 17 -11.69 -42.54 18.28
N THR A 18 -12.09 -41.67 17.36
CA THR A 18 -13.51 -41.33 17.17
C THR A 18 -13.97 -41.63 15.74
N LYS A 19 -15.07 -42.40 15.64
CA LYS A 19 -15.70 -42.86 14.40
C LYS A 19 -16.07 -41.69 13.49
N ALA A 20 -15.49 -41.67 12.29
CA ALA A 20 -15.96 -40.83 11.19
C ALA A 20 -17.31 -41.35 10.66
N ILE A 21 -18.31 -40.47 10.60
CA ILE A 21 -19.52 -40.66 9.79
C ILE A 21 -19.53 -39.54 8.76
N ALA A 22 -19.44 -39.94 7.50
CA ALA A 22 -19.40 -39.08 6.33
C ALA A 22 -20.66 -38.23 6.16
N LYS A 23 -20.51 -37.06 5.53
CA LYS A 23 -21.46 -36.60 4.51
C LYS A 23 -20.80 -35.59 3.56
N LEU A 24 -20.29 -36.11 2.44
CA LEU A 24 -20.05 -35.33 1.23
C LEU A 24 -21.41 -34.98 0.63
N GLY A 25 -21.68 -33.69 0.48
CA GLY A 25 -22.87 -33.17 -0.17
C GLY A 25 -22.54 -31.91 -0.94
N SER A 26 -22.20 -32.08 -2.23
CA SER A 26 -22.40 -31.05 -3.24
C SER A 26 -23.86 -31.05 -3.68
N PRO A 27 -24.42 -29.89 -4.02
CA PRO A 27 -24.75 -29.66 -5.44
C PRO A 27 -24.29 -28.25 -5.88
N SER A 28 -23.56 -28.13 -6.98
CA SER A 28 -24.12 -27.97 -8.34
C SER A 28 -25.21 -26.90 -8.41
N ASN A 29 -24.83 -25.68 -8.77
CA ASN A 29 -25.72 -24.72 -9.41
C ASN A 29 -25.03 -24.19 -10.68
N SER A 30 -25.34 -24.88 -11.78
CA SER A 30 -25.03 -24.49 -13.15
C SER A 30 -26.07 -23.45 -13.59
N GLY A 31 -25.72 -22.17 -13.48
CA GLY A 31 -26.50 -21.07 -14.01
C GLY A 31 -26.02 -20.71 -15.41
N THR A 32 -26.41 -21.50 -16.41
CA THR A 32 -26.22 -21.18 -17.82
C THR A 32 -27.12 -20.00 -18.18
N GLN A 33 -26.56 -18.79 -18.26
CA GLN A 33 -27.23 -17.66 -18.90
C GLN A 33 -27.08 -17.79 -20.43
N ALA A 34 -28.20 -17.68 -21.11
CA ALA A 34 -28.36 -17.85 -22.55
C ALA A 34 -27.67 -16.72 -23.36
N PRO A 35 -27.21 -17.01 -24.59
CA PRO A 35 -26.63 -16.00 -25.48
C PRO A 35 -27.71 -15.09 -26.08
N THR A 36 -27.50 -13.79 -25.96
CA THR A 36 -28.27 -12.73 -26.63
C THR A 36 -28.06 -12.79 -28.15
N PRO A 37 -29.12 -12.80 -28.98
CA PRO A 37 -28.97 -12.69 -30.43
C PRO A 37 -28.65 -11.25 -30.87
N PHE A 38 -27.52 -11.08 -31.55
CA PHE A 38 -27.26 -9.98 -32.51
C PHE A 38 -28.03 -10.22 -33.82
N PRO A 39 -28.04 -9.33 -34.84
CA PRO A 39 -27.94 -7.86 -34.89
C PRO A 39 -29.12 -7.23 -35.70
N THR A 40 -29.46 -5.96 -35.48
CA THR A 40 -30.31 -5.22 -36.44
C THR A 40 -29.43 -4.50 -37.45
N THR A 41 -29.37 -5.07 -38.66
CA THR A 41 -28.73 -4.50 -39.85
C THR A 41 -29.54 -3.31 -40.35
N ALA A 42 -29.15 -2.09 -39.96
CA ALA A 42 -29.59 -0.89 -40.67
C ALA A 42 -28.75 -0.71 -41.93
N ALA A 43 -29.41 -0.44 -43.06
CA ALA A 43 -28.78 -0.26 -44.35
C ALA A 43 -27.81 0.94 -44.34
N PRO A 44 -26.60 0.82 -44.93
CA PRO A 44 -25.71 1.94 -45.10
C PRO A 44 -26.28 2.93 -46.12
N THR A 45 -26.50 4.17 -45.70
CA THR A 45 -26.74 5.29 -46.60
C THR A 45 -25.49 5.57 -47.45
N PRO A 46 -25.65 5.87 -48.76
CA PRO A 46 -24.51 6.20 -49.63
C PRO A 46 -23.77 7.44 -49.14
N PRO A 47 -22.42 7.46 -49.19
CA PRO A 47 -21.65 8.63 -48.77
C PRO A 47 -21.88 9.77 -49.75
N THR A 48 -22.36 10.90 -49.24
CA THR A 48 -22.37 12.15 -49.98
C THR A 48 -20.93 12.65 -50.04
N ALA A 49 -20.28 12.53 -51.19
CA ALA A 49 -18.99 13.13 -51.45
C ALA A 49 -19.14 14.65 -51.54
N GLN A 50 -19.10 15.32 -50.40
CA GLN A 50 -18.81 16.75 -50.34
C GLN A 50 -17.29 16.95 -50.39
N PRO A 51 -16.76 17.86 -51.21
CA PRO A 51 -15.35 18.20 -51.20
C PRO A 51 -15.05 18.96 -49.90
N THR A 52 -14.48 18.25 -48.92
CA THR A 52 -13.96 18.86 -47.70
C THR A 52 -12.80 19.76 -48.09
N LYS A 53 -12.92 21.06 -47.74
CA LYS A 53 -11.83 22.02 -47.85
C LYS A 53 -10.57 21.43 -47.20
N SER A 54 -9.42 21.66 -47.84
CA SER A 54 -8.10 21.19 -47.44
C SER A 54 -7.88 21.11 -45.93
N PRO A 55 -7.13 20.10 -45.44
CA PRO A 55 -6.87 19.91 -44.03
C PRO A 55 -6.34 21.22 -43.43
N THR A 56 -7.05 21.70 -42.39
CA THR A 56 -6.48 22.69 -41.49
C THR A 56 -5.19 22.08 -40.95
N ALA A 57 -4.06 22.74 -41.15
CA ALA A 57 -2.78 22.28 -40.63
C ALA A 57 -2.96 21.88 -39.17
N ALA A 58 -2.57 20.64 -38.83
CA ALA A 58 -2.58 20.19 -37.45
C ALA A 58 -1.87 21.24 -36.58
N PRO A 59 -2.38 21.54 -35.36
CA PRO A 59 -1.74 22.49 -34.48
C PRO A 59 -0.26 22.14 -34.38
N THR A 60 0.60 23.10 -34.72
CA THR A 60 2.04 22.94 -34.62
C THR A 60 2.31 22.57 -33.18
N SER A 61 2.75 21.33 -32.94
CA SER A 61 3.08 20.86 -31.60
C SER A 61 4.14 21.79 -31.05
N TYR A 62 3.73 22.70 -30.18
CA TYR A 62 4.66 23.56 -29.46
C TYR A 62 5.64 22.62 -28.74
N PRO A 63 6.95 22.90 -28.76
CA PRO A 63 7.89 22.03 -28.06
C PRO A 63 7.49 22.01 -26.58
N THR A 64 6.95 20.88 -26.13
CA THR A 64 6.66 20.66 -24.72
C THR A 64 8.01 20.62 -24.02
N ILE A 65 8.36 21.73 -23.35
CA ILE A 65 9.58 21.78 -22.55
C ILE A 65 9.39 20.78 -21.43
N SER A 66 10.18 19.70 -21.41
CA SER A 66 10.15 18.76 -20.29
C SER A 66 10.66 19.46 -19.03
N CYS A 67 9.91 19.30 -17.95
CA CYS A 67 10.21 19.87 -16.64
C CYS A 67 11.58 19.45 -16.11
N SER A 68 12.04 18.24 -16.45
CA SER A 68 13.37 17.73 -16.10
C SER A 68 14.53 18.66 -16.56
N SER A 69 14.32 19.48 -17.59
CA SER A 69 15.28 20.50 -18.03
C SER A 69 15.49 21.64 -17.01
N PHE A 70 14.63 21.72 -16.00
CA PHE A 70 14.68 22.68 -14.90
C PHE A 70 15.19 22.09 -13.58
N ASP A 71 15.76 20.88 -13.58
CA ASP A 71 16.40 20.30 -12.39
C ASP A 71 17.44 21.26 -11.78
N GLY A 72 17.41 21.38 -10.45
CA GLY A 72 18.21 22.36 -9.70
C GLY A 72 17.77 23.82 -9.85
N ARG A 73 16.78 24.13 -10.71
CA ARG A 73 16.32 25.49 -11.03
C ARG A 73 14.90 25.74 -10.55
N LYS A 74 14.72 25.77 -9.22
CA LYS A 74 13.42 26.01 -8.53
C LYS A 74 12.55 27.07 -9.19
N GLY A 75 13.10 28.26 -9.44
CA GLY A 75 12.33 29.38 -10.00
C GLY A 75 11.82 29.11 -11.41
N ARG A 76 12.58 28.39 -12.25
CA ARG A 76 12.12 28.04 -13.60
C ARG A 76 11.09 26.93 -13.57
N CYS A 77 11.30 25.93 -12.72
CA CYS A 77 10.35 24.85 -12.53
C CYS A 77 8.98 25.38 -12.08
N LYS A 78 8.95 26.24 -11.04
CA LYS A 78 7.70 26.82 -10.52
C LYS A 78 6.99 27.75 -11.49
N ASN A 79 7.70 28.32 -12.46
CA ASN A 79 7.14 29.23 -13.46
C ASN A 79 6.76 28.52 -14.76
N ALA A 80 7.14 27.25 -14.92
CA ALA A 80 6.77 26.45 -16.08
C ALA A 80 5.41 25.82 -15.84
N GLU A 81 4.53 25.92 -16.83
CA GLU A 81 3.22 25.28 -16.80
C GLU A 81 3.39 23.76 -16.78
N ASN A 82 2.55 23.08 -15.99
CA ASN A 82 2.59 21.63 -15.81
C ASN A 82 3.92 21.10 -15.24
N CYS A 83 4.62 21.89 -14.42
CA CYS A 83 5.81 21.44 -13.71
C CYS A 83 5.65 21.48 -12.19
N LEU A 84 6.19 20.46 -11.52
CA LEU A 84 6.18 20.31 -10.08
C LEU A 84 7.61 20.34 -9.53
N TRP A 85 7.89 21.29 -8.64
CA TRP A 85 9.19 21.40 -8.00
C TRP A 85 9.23 20.60 -6.70
N ASP A 86 10.14 19.63 -6.62
CA ASP A 86 10.47 18.94 -5.38
C ASP A 86 11.68 19.59 -4.69
N SER A 87 11.45 20.22 -3.54
CA SER A 87 12.53 20.84 -2.75
C SER A 87 13.49 19.86 -2.12
N SER A 88 13.05 18.63 -1.84
CA SER A 88 13.85 17.62 -1.16
C SER A 88 14.90 17.04 -2.11
N THR A 89 14.49 16.67 -3.32
CA THR A 89 15.40 16.11 -4.34
C THR A 89 16.02 17.17 -5.26
N ARG A 90 15.50 18.41 -5.23
CA ARG A 90 15.84 19.50 -6.15
C ARG A 90 15.57 19.16 -7.62
N LYS A 91 14.59 18.30 -7.86
CA LYS A 91 14.15 17.89 -9.20
C LYS A 91 12.85 18.58 -9.59
N CYS A 92 12.62 18.65 -10.90
CA CYS A 92 11.42 19.20 -11.50
C CYS A 92 10.73 18.12 -12.34
N TYR A 93 9.49 17.82 -12.01
CA TYR A 93 8.71 16.74 -12.63
C TYR A 93 7.61 17.30 -13.52
N ASP A 94 7.31 16.60 -14.61
CA ASP A 94 6.16 16.89 -15.46
C ASP A 94 4.87 16.49 -14.71
N LEU A 95 3.90 17.39 -14.57
CA LEU A 95 2.56 17.16 -14.02
C LEU A 95 1.65 16.40 -15.00
N SER A 96 2.23 15.52 -15.82
CA SER A 96 1.44 14.49 -16.48
C SER A 96 0.84 13.61 -15.38
N GLY A 97 -0.44 13.28 -15.48
CA GLY A 97 -1.17 12.43 -14.51
C GLY A 97 -0.63 10.99 -14.35
N ASP A 98 0.57 10.71 -14.85
CA ASP A 98 1.30 9.45 -14.76
C ASP A 98 2.54 9.55 -13.85
N LEU A 99 2.69 10.63 -13.06
CA LEU A 99 3.83 10.77 -12.15
C LEU A 99 3.69 9.75 -11.01
N PRO A 100 4.55 8.71 -10.93
CA PRO A 100 4.37 7.66 -9.94
C PRO A 100 4.62 8.22 -8.53
N CYS A 101 3.76 7.86 -7.58
CA CYS A 101 3.86 8.36 -6.21
C CYS A 101 5.25 8.13 -5.61
N SER A 102 5.91 7.02 -5.92
CA SER A 102 7.27 6.67 -5.44
C SER A 102 8.37 7.72 -5.65
N LEU A 103 8.18 8.69 -6.55
CA LEU A 103 9.12 9.78 -6.81
C LEU A 103 8.82 11.07 -6.04
N LEU A 104 7.67 11.14 -5.39
CA LEU A 104 7.22 12.32 -4.66
C LEU A 104 7.88 12.40 -3.28
N SER A 105 8.21 13.64 -2.89
CA SER A 105 8.54 13.94 -1.50
C SER A 105 7.29 14.07 -0.64
N LEU A 106 7.45 14.07 0.67
CA LEU A 106 6.34 14.18 1.64
C LEU A 106 5.33 15.28 1.28
N ASP A 107 5.80 16.52 1.14
CA ASP A 107 4.94 17.68 0.89
C ASP A 107 4.13 17.55 -0.41
N LEU A 108 4.71 16.90 -1.42
CA LEU A 108 4.04 16.66 -2.70
C LEU A 108 3.08 15.48 -2.61
N CYS A 109 3.48 14.42 -1.93
CA CYS A 109 2.66 13.24 -1.72
C CYS A 109 1.33 13.58 -1.03
N GLU A 110 1.36 14.43 -0.01
CA GLU A 110 0.16 14.85 0.73
C GLU A 110 -0.79 15.73 -0.09
N THR A 111 -0.34 16.28 -1.21
CA THR A 111 -1.13 17.19 -2.07
C THR A 111 -1.45 16.60 -3.44
N THR A 112 -0.93 15.43 -3.77
CA THR A 112 -1.21 14.73 -5.04
C THR A 112 -2.36 13.74 -4.84
N ASP A 113 -3.45 13.94 -5.58
CA ASP A 113 -4.58 13.00 -5.60
C ASP A 113 -4.12 11.61 -6.04
N GLY A 114 -4.57 10.57 -5.33
CA GLY A 114 -4.18 9.18 -5.60
C GLY A 114 -2.88 8.74 -4.94
N CYS A 115 -2.16 9.63 -4.25
CA CYS A 115 -0.98 9.29 -3.48
C CYS A 115 -1.20 9.34 -1.97
N ALA A 116 -0.47 8.50 -1.23
CA ALA A 116 -0.45 8.51 0.22
C ALA A 116 0.98 8.32 0.75
N TRP A 117 1.35 9.16 1.72
CA TRP A 117 2.64 9.03 2.38
C TRP A 117 2.56 7.91 3.42
N ALA A 118 3.21 6.80 3.14
CA ALA A 118 3.14 5.58 3.92
C ALA A 118 4.50 5.04 4.31
N LEU A 119 4.50 4.21 5.34
CA LEU A 119 5.67 3.44 5.73
C LEU A 119 5.29 1.98 5.63
N ILE A 120 5.69 1.37 4.52
CA ILE A 120 5.50 -0.05 4.22
C ILE A 120 6.85 -0.73 4.46
N PRO A 121 7.09 -1.33 5.64
CA PRO A 121 8.43 -1.80 6.03
C PRO A 121 8.94 -2.96 5.16
N GLU A 122 8.03 -3.63 4.46
CA GLU A 122 8.33 -4.67 3.48
C GLU A 122 9.00 -4.10 2.23
N GLU A 123 8.65 -2.87 1.86
CA GLU A 123 9.18 -2.20 0.66
C GLU A 123 10.29 -1.21 0.99
N SER A 124 10.16 -0.46 2.10
CA SER A 124 11.06 0.62 2.45
C SER A 124 11.32 0.72 3.95
N LYS A 125 12.57 1.02 4.30
CA LYS A 125 13.01 1.27 5.68
C LYS A 125 12.66 2.69 6.18
N SER A 126 12.01 3.48 5.35
CA SER A 126 11.57 4.84 5.66
C SER A 126 10.23 5.10 5.00
N ALA A 127 9.47 6.03 5.57
CA ALA A 127 8.24 6.45 4.92
C ALA A 127 8.56 7.01 3.52
N ALA A 128 7.71 6.68 2.57
CA ALA A 128 7.80 7.06 1.17
C ALA A 128 6.38 7.32 0.66
N CYS A 129 6.27 7.78 -0.57
CA CYS A 129 4.99 8.03 -1.19
C CYS A 129 4.57 6.83 -2.04
N TYR A 130 3.34 6.38 -1.87
CA TYR A 130 2.77 5.20 -2.53
C TYR A 130 1.44 5.57 -3.18
N GLU A 131 1.02 4.79 -4.17
CA GLU A 131 -0.35 4.88 -4.68
C GLU A 131 -1.31 4.50 -3.54
N VAL A 132 -2.45 5.18 -3.43
CA VAL A 132 -3.44 4.91 -2.36
C VAL A 132 -3.89 3.46 -2.36
N ASP A 133 -4.02 2.84 -3.53
CA ASP A 133 -4.43 1.44 -3.68
C ASP A 133 -3.36 0.44 -3.17
N ASP A 134 -2.10 0.88 -3.06
CA ASP A 134 -0.99 0.06 -2.54
C ASP A 134 -0.78 0.26 -1.02
N VAL A 135 -1.42 1.28 -0.42
CA VAL A 135 -1.31 1.54 1.02
C VAL A 135 -2.30 0.65 1.78
N PRO A 136 -1.84 -0.15 2.76
CA PRO A 136 -2.75 -0.96 3.56
C PRO A 136 -3.75 -0.09 4.31
N ASP A 137 -5.03 -0.48 4.28
CA ASP A 137 -6.08 0.18 5.03
C ASP A 137 -5.76 0.20 6.54
N PRO A 138 -6.11 1.30 7.24
CA PRO A 138 -6.01 1.33 8.69
C PRO A 138 -6.90 0.26 9.32
N VAL A 139 -6.37 -0.44 10.30
CA VAL A 139 -7.13 -1.40 11.11
C VAL A 139 -7.88 -0.68 12.23
N ASP A 140 -9.21 -0.73 12.18
CA ASP A 140 -10.08 -0.05 13.14
C ASP A 140 -10.10 -0.72 14.54
N ASP A 141 -9.66 -1.98 14.64
CA ASP A 141 -9.83 -2.81 15.83
C ASP A 141 -8.57 -3.00 16.69
N MET A 142 -7.58 -2.12 16.53
CA MET A 142 -6.33 -2.19 17.30
C MET A 142 -6.56 -2.22 18.82
N LYS A 143 -6.13 -3.31 19.46
CA LYS A 143 -6.17 -3.46 20.91
C LYS A 143 -4.81 -3.19 21.54
N THR A 144 -4.88 -2.67 22.76
CA THR A 144 -3.69 -2.48 23.60
C THR A 144 -3.74 -3.52 24.71
N PRO A 145 -2.70 -4.35 24.89
CA PRO A 145 -2.64 -5.26 26.03
C PRO A 145 -2.85 -4.52 27.35
N SER A 146 -3.37 -5.22 28.35
CA SER A 146 -3.64 -4.66 29.68
C SER A 146 -2.38 -4.09 30.37
N SER A 147 -1.20 -4.59 30.01
CA SER A 147 0.08 -4.08 30.50
C SER A 147 0.77 -3.18 29.46
N CYS A 148 1.10 -1.95 29.86
CA CYS A 148 1.85 -1.00 29.03
C CYS A 148 3.38 -1.28 29.02
N GLY A 149 3.75 -2.55 29.16
CA GLY A 149 5.13 -2.99 29.33
C GLY A 149 6.00 -2.70 28.11
N ASN A 150 7.30 -2.55 28.35
CA ASN A 150 8.32 -2.63 27.31
C ASN A 150 8.94 -4.03 27.38
N VAL A 151 8.51 -4.91 26.48
CA VAL A 151 8.85 -6.34 26.45
C VAL A 151 9.70 -6.68 25.23
N ASN A 152 10.28 -7.88 25.21
CA ASN A 152 10.95 -8.39 24.01
C ASN A 152 9.92 -8.80 22.94
N TYR A 153 10.38 -9.15 21.75
CA TYR A 153 9.49 -9.46 20.63
C TYR A 153 8.62 -10.69 20.92
N GLU A 154 9.23 -11.76 21.45
CA GLU A 154 8.54 -13.02 21.74
C GLU A 154 7.44 -12.82 22.80
N ASP A 155 7.72 -12.07 23.85
CA ASP A 155 6.75 -11.68 24.88
C ASP A 155 5.67 -10.77 24.31
N ALA A 156 6.02 -9.86 23.38
CA ALA A 156 5.06 -8.99 22.72
C ALA A 156 4.06 -9.80 21.90
N GLN A 157 4.54 -10.79 21.14
CA GLN A 157 3.73 -11.69 20.35
C GLN A 157 2.80 -12.51 21.26
N ALA A 158 3.35 -13.11 22.33
CA ALA A 158 2.56 -13.88 23.29
C ALA A 158 1.44 -13.05 23.95
N LEU A 159 1.69 -11.76 24.24
CA LEU A 159 0.66 -10.86 24.78
C LEU A 159 -0.51 -10.64 23.81
N CYS A 160 -0.26 -10.64 22.50
CA CYS A 160 -1.34 -10.54 21.51
C CYS A 160 -2.06 -11.87 21.35
N GLU A 161 -1.32 -12.98 21.29
CA GLU A 161 -1.88 -14.33 21.15
C GLU A 161 -2.79 -14.70 22.34
N ASP A 162 -2.45 -14.27 23.56
CA ASP A 162 -3.30 -14.45 24.76
C ASP A 162 -4.66 -13.76 24.64
N MET A 163 -4.74 -12.68 23.85
CA MET A 163 -5.98 -11.98 23.54
C MET A 163 -6.69 -12.54 22.29
N GLY A 164 -6.13 -13.57 21.64
CA GLY A 164 -6.62 -14.12 20.37
C GLY A 164 -6.39 -13.19 19.18
N LEU A 165 -5.36 -12.34 19.25
CA LEU A 165 -4.96 -11.39 18.21
C LEU A 165 -3.51 -11.65 17.80
N ASP A 166 -3.08 -11.06 16.70
CA ASP A 166 -1.69 -11.04 16.28
C ASP A 166 -1.02 -9.72 16.63
N LEU A 167 0.28 -9.65 16.38
CA LEU A 167 1.03 -8.41 16.52
C LEU A 167 0.88 -7.59 15.24
N CYS A 168 0.57 -6.30 15.36
CA CYS A 168 0.26 -5.47 14.21
C CYS A 168 1.42 -5.37 13.20
N LEU A 169 1.07 -5.29 11.92
CA LEU A 169 1.99 -4.95 10.84
C LEU A 169 2.53 -3.53 11.02
N GLY A 170 3.70 -3.27 10.44
CA GLY A 170 4.34 -1.98 10.66
C GLY A 170 3.60 -0.84 9.95
N SER A 171 2.91 -1.14 8.86
CA SER A 171 1.97 -0.23 8.19
C SER A 171 0.80 0.14 9.10
N GLU A 172 0.15 -0.85 9.71
CA GLU A 172 -0.98 -0.66 10.63
C GLU A 172 -0.64 0.24 11.82
N LEU A 173 0.56 0.05 12.40
CA LEU A 173 1.02 0.84 13.55
C LEU A 173 1.22 2.33 13.25
N VAL A 174 1.50 2.68 11.99
CA VAL A 174 1.70 4.08 11.56
C VAL A 174 0.36 4.80 11.47
N TYR A 175 -0.68 4.10 11.04
CA TYR A 175 -2.03 4.64 10.82
C TYR A 175 -3.01 4.38 11.96
N ALA A 176 -2.56 3.68 13.01
CA ALA A 176 -3.35 3.35 14.18
C ALA A 176 -4.08 4.56 14.80
N ASP A 177 -5.38 4.44 15.08
CA ASP A 177 -6.15 5.52 15.68
C ASP A 177 -5.82 5.75 17.19
N ILE A 178 -6.09 6.98 17.67
CA ILE A 178 -5.34 7.69 18.73
C ILE A 178 -5.62 7.23 20.18
N LYS A 179 -6.49 6.25 20.42
CA LYS A 179 -6.84 5.86 21.81
C LYS A 179 -6.09 4.63 22.26
N ASN A 180 -4.91 4.83 22.81
CA ASN A 180 -4.26 3.86 23.67
C ASN A 180 -3.90 4.48 25.03
N THR A 181 -4.12 3.71 26.09
CA THR A 181 -3.81 4.10 27.47
C THR A 181 -2.30 4.10 27.76
N CYS A 182 -1.50 3.52 26.87
CA CYS A 182 -0.07 3.28 27.07
C CYS A 182 0.85 4.33 26.43
N ASN A 183 0.29 5.35 25.77
CA ASN A 183 0.99 6.39 25.03
C ASN A 183 2.02 5.83 24.03
N TYR A 184 1.62 4.80 23.29
CA TYR A 184 2.47 4.10 22.35
C TYR A 184 2.83 4.93 21.11
N ASP A 185 2.06 5.97 20.80
CA ASP A 185 2.34 6.94 19.74
C ASP A 185 3.69 7.64 19.93
N ASN A 186 4.13 7.76 21.20
CA ASN A 186 5.41 8.33 21.63
C ASN A 186 6.46 7.28 22.02
N LYS A 187 6.24 6.00 21.71
CA LYS A 187 7.15 4.90 22.04
C LYS A 187 7.46 4.09 20.79
N TRP A 188 8.47 3.24 20.92
CA TRP A 188 8.76 2.22 19.92
C TRP A 188 7.87 1.02 20.17
N VAL A 189 7.01 0.69 19.21
CA VAL A 189 6.09 -0.46 19.26
C VAL A 189 6.61 -1.53 18.34
N TRP A 190 6.63 -2.79 18.79
CA TRP A 190 6.95 -3.93 17.93
C TRP A 190 5.94 -4.07 16.81
N SER A 191 6.44 -4.49 15.64
CA SER A 191 5.66 -4.93 14.50
C SER A 191 5.95 -6.40 14.21
N SER A 192 4.95 -7.14 13.72
CA SER A 192 5.11 -8.52 13.21
C SER A 192 6.00 -8.60 11.97
N THR A 193 6.24 -7.47 11.30
CA THR A 193 7.05 -7.44 10.08
C THR A 193 8.54 -7.67 10.38
N GLU A 194 9.09 -8.73 9.80
CA GLU A 194 10.52 -9.05 9.87
C GLU A 194 11.37 -8.11 9.00
N CYS A 195 12.55 -7.74 9.52
CA CYS A 195 13.56 -6.99 8.78
C CYS A 195 14.85 -7.81 8.55
N GLY A 196 14.74 -9.13 8.70
CA GLY A 196 15.76 -10.13 8.41
C GLY A 196 16.71 -10.44 9.58
N ASN A 197 17.28 -11.65 9.56
CA ASN A 197 18.24 -12.15 10.55
C ASN A 197 17.71 -12.17 12.00
N GLY A 198 16.46 -12.62 12.21
CA GLY A 198 15.82 -12.66 13.54
C GLY A 198 15.62 -11.27 14.15
N LYS A 199 15.33 -10.29 13.29
CA LYS A 199 15.04 -8.91 13.69
C LYS A 199 13.69 -8.51 13.15
N TYR A 200 13.05 -7.63 13.91
CA TYR A 200 11.70 -7.16 13.65
C TYR A 200 11.70 -5.64 13.62
N TYR A 201 10.75 -5.08 12.87
CA TYR A 201 10.57 -3.64 12.86
C TYR A 201 9.97 -3.17 14.18
N GLN A 202 10.39 -1.97 14.60
CA GLN A 202 9.67 -1.18 15.58
C GLN A 202 9.26 0.14 14.95
N VAL A 203 8.03 0.55 15.20
CA VAL A 203 7.43 1.78 14.69
C VAL A 203 7.36 2.81 15.81
N HIS A 204 7.66 4.07 15.48
CA HIS A 204 7.42 5.22 16.32
C HIS A 204 6.53 6.20 15.55
N LYS A 205 5.22 6.10 15.78
CA LYS A 205 4.18 6.82 15.03
C LYS A 205 4.40 8.33 14.95
N ASN A 206 4.50 9.03 16.07
CA ASN A 206 4.64 10.49 16.08
C ASN A 206 5.93 11.02 15.44
N LYS A 207 6.96 10.16 15.30
CA LYS A 207 8.20 10.51 14.61
C LYS A 207 8.20 10.03 13.16
N MET A 208 7.21 9.25 12.74
CA MET A 208 7.15 8.53 11.48
C MET A 208 8.45 7.78 11.18
N LYS A 209 8.98 7.07 12.19
CA LYS A 209 10.24 6.33 12.06
C LYS A 209 10.02 4.85 12.31
N VAL A 210 10.70 4.03 11.52
CA VAL A 210 10.96 2.63 11.85
C VAL A 210 12.42 2.40 12.21
N ARG A 211 12.65 1.30 12.93
CA ARG A 211 13.98 0.74 13.10
C ARG A 211 13.92 -0.78 13.11
N CYS A 212 14.97 -1.41 12.62
CA CYS A 212 15.13 -2.85 12.68
C CYS A 212 15.86 -3.24 13.98
N LYS A 213 15.25 -4.10 14.81
CA LYS A 213 15.78 -4.45 16.14
C LYS A 213 15.76 -5.97 16.36
N LYS A 214 16.79 -6.51 17.02
CA LYS A 214 16.83 -7.92 17.44
C LYS A 214 15.68 -8.23 18.38
N SER A 215 15.14 -9.45 18.32
CA SER A 215 13.99 -9.88 19.13
C SER A 215 14.17 -9.64 20.62
N SER A 216 15.39 -9.85 21.15
CA SER A 216 15.79 -9.54 22.54
C SER A 216 15.79 -8.05 22.93
N GLY A 217 15.45 -7.14 22.01
CA GLY A 217 15.26 -5.73 22.30
C GLY A 217 14.07 -5.47 23.21
N LYS A 218 13.77 -4.20 23.49
CA LYS A 218 12.54 -3.81 24.21
C LYS A 218 11.68 -2.89 23.35
N GLY A 219 10.37 -3.08 23.40
CA GLY A 219 9.36 -2.29 22.70
C GLY A 219 8.00 -2.44 23.36
N GLY A 220 7.11 -1.49 23.06
CA GLY A 220 5.69 -1.62 23.37
C GLY A 220 5.01 -2.62 22.43
N THR A 221 3.76 -2.91 22.73
CA THR A 221 2.96 -3.91 22.01
C THR A 221 1.60 -3.31 21.67
N ARG A 222 1.18 -3.44 20.43
CA ARG A 222 -0.22 -3.26 20.02
C ARG A 222 -0.61 -4.46 19.18
N CYS A 223 -1.86 -4.88 19.33
CA CYS A 223 -2.38 -6.11 18.76
C CYS A 223 -3.47 -5.81 17.75
N CYS A 224 -3.46 -6.59 16.68
CA CYS A 224 -4.32 -6.61 15.52
C CYS A 224 -4.61 -8.10 15.29
#